data_AF-A0A259SHJ7-F1
#
_entry.id   AF-A0A259SHJ7-F1
#
_cell.length_a   1.000
_cell.length_b   1.000
_cell.length_c   1.000
_cell.angle_alpha   90.00
_cell.angle_beta   90.00
_cell.angle_gamma   90.00
#
_symmetry.space_group_name_H-M   'P 1'
#
loop_
_entity.id
_entity.type
_entity.pdbx_description
1 polymer ?
#
loop_
_entity_poly.entity_id
_entity_poly.type
_entity_poly.pdbx_seq_one_letter_code
_entity_poly.pdbx_strand_id
1 'polypeptide(L)'
;MGARCRSFRFLQAPDDPDDYLPVGRSHKVWGLCSNRVVRKGERCQECQDALITCPSVPVRLALAREVGQDLTVLEALTTDNDMAVAAAASKALRNGDSGGLFDVGVRP
;
A
#
# COMPACT_ATOMS: atom_id res chain seq x y z
N MET A 1 2.24 19.34 -15.32
CA MET A 1 0.99 19.09 -14.54
C MET A 1 1.11 17.72 -13.90
N GLY A 2 1.12 17.63 -12.56
CA GLY A 2 1.20 16.36 -11.84
C GLY A 2 -0.08 15.52 -11.97
N ALA A 3 0.06 14.20 -11.86
CA ALA A 3 -1.06 13.25 -11.89
C ALA A 3 -1.83 13.26 -10.56
N ARG A 4 -3.01 12.64 -10.51
CA ARG A 4 -3.75 12.45 -9.26
C ARG A 4 -3.24 11.22 -8.51
N CYS A 5 -3.21 11.32 -7.18
CA CYS A 5 -2.97 10.18 -6.30
C CYS A 5 -3.94 9.05 -6.66
N ARG A 6 -3.43 7.82 -6.77
CA ARG A 6 -4.26 6.65 -7.10
C ARG A 6 -5.07 6.11 -5.92
N SER A 7 -4.84 6.62 -4.71
CA SER A 7 -5.42 6.08 -3.49
C SER A 7 -6.79 6.64 -3.19
N PHE A 8 -7.51 5.90 -2.35
CA PHE A 8 -8.66 6.39 -1.61
C PHE A 8 -8.19 6.83 -0.22
N ARG A 9 -8.91 7.78 0.38
CA ARG A 9 -8.71 8.24 1.74
C ARG A 9 -10.01 8.11 2.53
N PHE A 10 -9.89 7.98 3.85
CA PHE A 10 -11.02 8.12 4.73
C PHE A 10 -11.54 9.56 4.70
N LEU A 11 -12.81 9.76 4.36
CA LEU A 11 -13.49 11.05 4.50
C LEU A 11 -13.94 11.26 5.94
N GLN A 12 -14.24 10.17 6.65
CA GLN A 12 -14.66 10.13 8.05
C GLN A 12 -14.08 8.87 8.70
N ALA A 13 -13.80 8.92 10.00
CA ALA A 13 -13.46 7.73 10.77
C ALA A 13 -14.66 6.77 10.70
N PRO A 14 -14.46 5.52 10.26
CA PRO A 14 -15.55 4.58 10.19
C PRO A 14 -16.06 4.19 11.57
N ASP A 15 -17.39 4.14 11.72
CA ASP A 15 -18.06 3.72 12.95
C ASP A 15 -18.05 2.19 13.11
N ASP A 16 -17.93 1.45 12.00
CA ASP A 16 -17.89 -0.01 11.96
C ASP A 16 -16.51 -0.53 11.45
N PRO A 17 -15.93 -1.59 12.05
CA PRO A 17 -14.70 -2.22 11.56
C PRO A 17 -14.76 -2.70 10.10
N ASP A 18 -15.93 -3.06 9.59
CA ASP A 18 -16.11 -3.50 8.20
C ASP A 18 -16.09 -2.33 7.20
N ASP A 19 -16.37 -1.10 7.65
CA ASP A 19 -16.32 0.10 6.81
C ASP A 19 -14.87 0.50 6.44
N TYR A 20 -13.87 -0.07 7.13
CA TYR A 20 -12.47 0.03 6.73
C TYR A 20 -12.13 -0.86 5.53
N LEU A 21 -13.02 -1.73 5.06
CA LEU A 21 -12.79 -2.51 3.85
C LEU A 21 -13.19 -1.71 2.60
N PRO A 22 -12.37 -1.71 1.53
CA PRO A 22 -12.76 -1.10 0.26
C PRO A 22 -13.88 -1.88 -0.46
N VAL A 23 -14.25 -3.07 0.04
CA VAL A 23 -15.31 -3.93 -0.50
C VAL A 23 -16.68 -3.51 0.03
N GLY A 24 -17.00 -2.24 -0.21
CA GLY A 24 -18.24 -1.62 0.23
C GLY A 24 -18.16 -0.16 -0.19
N ARG A 25 -18.77 0.20 -1.32
CA ARG A 25 -18.77 1.56 -1.88
C ARG A 25 -19.57 2.55 -1.01
N SER A 26 -19.32 2.60 0.30
CA SER A 26 -19.77 3.71 1.10
C SER A 26 -18.89 4.91 0.75
N HIS A 27 -19.32 5.68 -0.24
CA HIS A 27 -18.69 6.96 -0.62
C HIS A 27 -18.71 7.98 0.54
N LYS A 28 -19.35 7.65 1.67
CA LYS A 28 -19.32 8.42 2.92
C LYS A 28 -18.02 8.22 3.69
N VAL A 29 -17.45 7.03 3.62
CA VAL A 29 -16.26 6.63 4.36
C VAL A 29 -15.02 6.77 3.48
N TRP A 30 -15.12 6.43 2.19
CA TRP A 30 -14.00 6.48 1.25
C TRP A 30 -14.20 7.53 0.15
N GLY A 31 -13.20 8.38 -0.03
CA GLY A 31 -13.13 9.36 -1.12
C GLY A 31 -11.85 9.22 -1.92
N LEU A 32 -11.89 9.57 -3.22
CA LEU A 32 -10.68 9.65 -4.02
C LEU A 32 -9.77 10.75 -3.47
N CYS A 33 -8.48 10.45 -3.32
CA CYS A 33 -7.53 11.46 -2.93
C CYS A 33 -7.35 12.50 -4.06
N SER A 34 -7.48 13.78 -3.71
CA SER A 34 -7.31 14.90 -4.65
C SER A 34 -5.87 15.41 -4.74
N ASN A 35 -4.96 14.87 -3.91
CA ASN A 35 -3.55 15.30 -3.91
C ASN A 35 -2.89 14.96 -5.24
N ARG A 36 -1.95 15.84 -5.64
CA ARG A 36 -1.13 15.64 -6.83
C ARG A 36 0.12 14.84 -6.49
N VAL A 37 0.49 13.96 -7.41
CA VAL A 37 1.70 13.15 -7.36
C VAL A 37 2.54 13.40 -8.61
N VAL A 38 3.83 13.03 -8.53
CA VAL A 38 4.78 13.27 -9.61
C VAL A 38 4.46 12.34 -10.79
N ARG A 39 4.20 11.06 -10.53
CA ARG A 39 3.90 10.08 -11.57
C ARG A 39 2.49 9.51 -11.45
N LYS A 40 1.89 9.24 -12.60
CA LYS A 40 0.58 8.57 -12.68
C LYS A 40 0.70 7.18 -12.05
N GLY A 41 -0.20 6.87 -11.12
CA GLY A 41 -0.18 5.58 -10.41
C GLY A 41 0.58 5.60 -9.09
N GLU A 42 1.10 6.74 -8.65
CA GLU A 42 1.68 6.88 -7.30
C GLU A 42 0.61 7.20 -6.25
N ARG A 43 0.92 6.88 -4.99
CA ARG A 43 0.19 7.39 -3.82
C ARG A 43 0.98 8.54 -3.21
N CYS A 44 0.29 9.62 -2.81
CA CYS A 44 0.91 10.64 -1.98
C CYS A 44 1.23 10.08 -0.59
N GLN A 45 2.20 10.70 0.10
CA GLN A 45 2.66 10.25 1.41
C GLN A 45 1.51 10.10 2.42
N GLU A 46 0.63 11.09 2.50
CA GLU A 46 -0.56 11.07 3.37
C GLU A 46 -1.43 9.81 3.19
N CYS A 47 -1.61 9.36 1.95
CA CYS A 47 -2.39 8.14 1.69
C CYS A 47 -1.61 6.86 2.00
N GLN A 48 -0.27 6.88 1.89
CA GLN A 48 0.55 5.74 2.28
C GLN A 48 0.50 5.58 3.80
N ASP A 49 0.72 6.64 4.56
CA ASP A 49 0.70 6.65 6.02
C ASP A 49 -0.67 6.21 6.56
N ALA A 50 -1.76 6.69 5.96
CA ALA A 50 -3.12 6.29 6.33
C ALA A 50 -3.40 4.81 6.07
N LEU A 51 -2.85 4.22 5.00
CA LEU A 51 -3.03 2.79 4.72
C LEU A 51 -2.16 1.92 5.62
N ILE A 52 -0.94 2.36 5.95
CA ILE A 52 -0.05 1.68 6.91
C ILE A 52 -0.68 1.63 8.30
N THR A 53 -1.33 2.72 8.73
CA THR A 53 -1.94 2.83 10.07
C THR A 53 -3.43 2.46 10.09
N CYS A 54 -3.99 1.99 8.96
CA CYS A 54 -5.40 1.61 8.87
C CYS A 54 -5.69 0.47 9.86
N PRO A 55 -6.68 0.58 10.75
CA PRO A 55 -6.94 -0.46 11.76
C PRO A 55 -7.41 -1.79 11.14
N SER A 56 -7.91 -1.79 9.90
CA SER A 56 -8.26 -3.01 9.18
C SER A 56 -7.03 -3.80 8.72
N VAL A 57 -6.83 -4.96 9.37
CA VAL A 57 -5.81 -5.93 9.00
C VAL A 57 -5.91 -6.34 7.52
N PRO A 58 -7.09 -6.63 6.94
CA PRO A 58 -7.20 -6.92 5.50
C PRO A 58 -6.67 -5.82 4.59
N VAL A 59 -6.85 -4.54 4.94
CA VAL A 59 -6.29 -3.41 4.16
C VAL A 59 -4.78 -3.40 4.23
N ARG A 60 -4.21 -3.49 5.44
CA ARG A 60 -2.74 -3.52 5.61
C ARG A 60 -2.11 -4.74 4.95
N LEU A 61 -2.79 -5.89 4.99
CA LEU A 61 -2.37 -7.11 4.32
C LEU A 61 -2.41 -6.98 2.80
N ALA A 62 -3.45 -6.35 2.25
CA ALA A 62 -3.54 -6.06 0.82
C ALA A 62 -2.43 -5.08 0.38
N LEU A 63 -2.14 -4.06 1.20
CA LEU A 63 -1.04 -3.13 1.00
C LEU A 63 0.33 -3.84 0.95
N ALA A 64 0.58 -4.76 1.89
CA ALA A 64 1.81 -5.54 1.95
C ALA A 64 2.00 -6.48 0.73
N ARG A 65 0.92 -6.89 0.09
CA ARG A 65 0.92 -7.82 -1.07
C ARG A 65 0.92 -7.13 -2.43
N GLU A 66 0.82 -5.80 -2.45
CA GLU A 66 0.75 -5.04 -3.69
C GLU A 66 2.06 -5.11 -4.48
N VAL A 67 1.95 -5.40 -5.78
CA VAL A 67 3.10 -5.47 -6.67
C VAL A 67 3.67 -4.08 -6.92
N GLY A 68 5.00 -3.95 -6.84
CA GLY A 68 5.68 -2.67 -7.03
C GLY A 68 5.39 -1.66 -5.91
N GLN A 69 5.11 -2.15 -4.70
CA GLN A 69 5.00 -1.30 -3.53
C GLN A 69 6.33 -0.60 -3.22
N ASP A 70 6.23 0.61 -2.69
CA ASP A 70 7.40 1.33 -2.19
C ASP A 70 8.11 0.56 -1.06
N LEU A 71 9.44 0.52 -1.09
CA LEU A 71 10.25 -0.20 -0.11
C LEU A 71 10.06 0.34 1.30
N THR A 72 9.95 1.67 1.47
CA THR A 72 9.76 2.30 2.78
C THR A 72 8.41 1.90 3.41
N VAL A 73 7.37 1.73 2.57
CA VAL A 73 6.07 1.22 3.00
C VAL A 73 6.17 -0.23 3.45
N LEU A 74 6.87 -1.08 2.69
CA LEU A 74 7.05 -2.48 3.06
C LEU A 74 7.87 -2.62 4.34
N GLU A 75 8.95 -1.85 4.50
CA GLU A 75 9.75 -1.80 5.72
C GLU A 75 8.89 -1.43 6.94
N ALA A 76 8.06 -0.38 6.84
CA ALA A 76 7.14 0.00 7.91
C ALA A 76 6.17 -1.12 8.29
N LEU A 77 5.66 -1.87 7.31
CA LEU A 77 4.75 -2.99 7.54
C LEU A 77 5.43 -4.23 8.14
N THR A 78 6.76 -4.35 8.09
CA THR A 78 7.45 -5.49 8.74
C THR A 78 7.35 -5.47 10.26
N THR A 79 7.08 -4.30 10.84
CA THR A 79 6.89 -4.11 12.29
C THR A 79 5.41 -4.06 12.67
N ASP A 80 4.49 -4.47 11.79
CA ASP A 80 3.05 -4.49 12.09
C ASP A 80 2.75 -5.38 13.29
N ASN A 81 1.77 -4.99 14.10
CA ASN A 81 1.31 -5.78 15.24
C ASN A 81 0.66 -7.10 14.79
N ASP A 82 0.11 -7.14 13.58
CA ASP A 82 -0.42 -8.35 12.97
C ASP A 82 0.67 -9.14 12.26
N MET A 83 0.92 -10.36 12.74
CA MET A 83 1.97 -11.25 12.23
C MET A 83 1.78 -11.61 10.75
N ALA A 84 0.54 -11.68 10.25
CA ALA A 84 0.29 -12.02 8.85
C ALA A 84 0.65 -10.85 7.92
N VAL A 85 0.40 -9.61 8.36
CA VAL A 85 0.83 -8.40 7.65
C VAL A 85 2.36 -8.32 7.63
N ALA A 86 3.01 -8.45 8.79
CA ALA A 86 4.46 -8.39 8.91
C ALA A 86 5.17 -9.47 8.08
N ALA A 87 4.66 -10.69 8.08
CA ALA A 87 5.18 -11.79 7.27
C ALA A 87 5.00 -11.54 5.77
N ALA A 88 3.86 -10.98 5.35
CA ALA A 88 3.62 -10.65 3.95
C ALA A 88 4.57 -9.55 3.45
N ALA A 89 4.79 -8.50 4.24
CA ALA A 89 5.71 -7.43 3.92
C ALA A 89 7.17 -7.94 3.83
N SER A 90 7.59 -8.76 4.79
CA SER A 90 8.91 -9.40 4.80
C SER A 90 9.15 -10.27 3.56
N LYS A 91 8.11 -11.01 3.13
CA LYS A 91 8.17 -11.81 1.91
C LYS A 91 8.26 -10.92 0.66
N ALA A 92 7.50 -9.84 0.61
CA ALA A 92 7.52 -8.89 -0.51
C ALA A 92 8.91 -8.24 -0.67
N LEU A 93 9.54 -7.82 0.44
CA LEU A 93 10.91 -7.28 0.43
C LEU A 93 11.92 -8.28 -0.14
N ARG A 94 11.89 -9.53 0.35
CA ARG A 94 12.79 -10.60 -0.14
C ARG A 94 12.61 -10.87 -1.64
N ASN A 95 11.36 -10.87 -2.10
CA ASN A 95 11.04 -11.09 -3.51
C ASN A 95 11.45 -9.91 -4.40
N GLY A 96 11.36 -8.68 -3.89
CA GLY A 96 11.82 -7.47 -4.59
C GLY A 96 13.34 -7.40 -4.70
N ASP A 97 14.05 -7.82 -3.66
CA ASP A 97 15.53 -7.91 -3.63
C ASP A 97 16.06 -8.99 -4.60
N SER A 98 15.32 -10.09 -4.76
CA SER A 98 15.64 -11.18 -5.69
C SER A 98 15.51 -10.81 -7.17
N GLY A 99 14.96 -9.65 -7.51
CA GLY A 99 14.79 -9.17 -8.89
C GLY A 99 15.97 -8.37 -9.45
N GLY A 100 17.03 -8.16 -8.67
CA GLY A 100 18.18 -7.33 -9.03
C GLY A 100 19.42 -8.05 -9.55
N LEU A 101 19.42 -9.39 -9.66
CA LEU A 101 20.60 -10.16 -10.03
C LEU A 101 20.30 -11.05 -11.25
N PHE A 102 21.10 -10.88 -12.31
CA PHE A 102 21.16 -11.66 -13.57
C PHE A 102 20.33 -11.16 -14.78
N ASP A 103 20.68 -9.99 -15.30
CA ASP A 103 20.75 -9.74 -16.77
C ASP A 103 22.20 -9.42 -17.19
N VAL A 104 23.18 -10.19 -16.68
CA VAL A 104 24.52 -10.18 -17.28
C VAL A 104 24.51 -11.22 -18.37
N GLY A 105 24.25 -10.75 -19.59
CA GLY A 105 24.40 -11.53 -20.80
C GLY A 105 25.79 -12.16 -20.86
N VAL A 106 25.83 -13.49 -20.90
CA VAL A 106 26.94 -14.25 -21.46
C VAL A 106 26.34 -15.32 -22.36
N ARG A 107 26.38 -15.05 -23.67
CA ARG A 107 26.39 -16.08 -24.70
C ARG A 107 27.84 -16.30 -25.11
N PRO A 108 28.30 -17.55 -25.14
CA PRO A 108 28.97 -18.08 -26.31
C PRO A 108 27.99 -18.84 -27.21
#